data_AF-A0A6N8XAR8-F1
#
_entry.id   AF-A0A6N8XAR8-F1
#
_cell.length_a   1.000
_cell.length_b   1.000
_cell.length_c   1.000
_cell.angle_alpha   90.00
_cell.angle_beta   90.00
_cell.angle_gamma   90.00
#
_symmetry.space_group_name_H-M   'P 1'
#
loop_
_entity.id
_entity.type
_entity.pdbx_description
1 polymer ?
#
loop_
_entity_poly.entity_id
_entity_poly.type
_entity_poly.pdbx_seq_one_letter_code
_entity_poly.pdbx_strand_id
1 'polypeptide(L)'
;MNLADVRAVIESAKVRDRGELQEFVRATWPGSTDKEVEDAAAVAVEVVETVPLLLARAAQAAEERGLSVVVMPLLEHAARYFINPVDLIPEMTKGMAGLLDDTYLALRIMENLNRGPDPLFDADFKEPLRFLKHLVGPDISRKLDAASIFALQDVSTQVSRAWAEMEQPT
;
A
#
# COMPACT_ATOMS: atom_id res chain seq x y z
N MET A 1 2.54 -13.41 6.50
CA MET A 1 2.49 -11.92 6.56
C MET A 1 2.70 -11.41 7.99
N ASN A 2 3.69 -10.54 8.24
CA ASN A 2 3.94 -9.96 9.57
C ASN A 2 3.36 -8.54 9.70
N LEU A 3 2.11 -8.44 10.15
CA LEU A 3 1.43 -7.16 10.37
C LEU A 3 2.02 -6.35 11.53
N ALA A 4 2.69 -6.99 12.48
CA ALA A 4 3.33 -6.30 13.61
C ALA A 4 4.50 -5.45 13.12
N ASP A 5 5.27 -5.95 12.16
CA ASP A 5 6.39 -5.20 11.56
C ASP A 5 5.88 -3.98 10.79
N VAL A 6 4.82 -4.13 9.98
CA VAL A 6 4.21 -2.99 9.25
C VAL A 6 3.73 -1.92 10.23
N ARG A 7 3.06 -2.31 11.32
CA ARG A 7 2.65 -1.38 12.38
C ARG A 7 3.84 -0.71 13.05
N ALA A 8 4.91 -1.45 13.33
CA ALA A 8 6.12 -0.91 13.95
C ALA A 8 6.80 0.13 13.04
N VAL A 9 6.84 -0.10 11.72
CA VAL A 9 7.34 0.87 10.74
C VAL A 9 6.50 2.15 10.75
N ILE A 10 5.17 2.04 10.70
CA ILE A 10 4.26 3.19 10.72
C ILE A 10 4.44 4.00 12.02
N GLU A 11 4.45 3.33 13.18
CA GLU A 11 4.67 4.01 14.46
C GLU A 11 6.06 4.66 14.54
N SER A 12 7.10 4.02 14.00
CA SER A 12 8.44 4.61 13.92
C SER A 12 8.47 5.85 13.01
N ALA A 13 7.77 5.82 11.87
CA ALA A 13 7.66 6.97 10.98
C ALA A 13 6.93 8.13 11.65
N LYS A 14 5.81 7.88 12.34
CA LYS A 14 5.09 8.89 13.14
C LYS A 14 5.96 9.54 14.20
N VAL A 15 6.71 8.73 14.96
CA VAL A 15 7.61 9.23 16.02
C VAL A 15 8.76 10.05 15.44
N ARG A 16 9.17 9.79 14.19
CA ARG A 16 10.25 10.54 13.51
C ARG A 16 9.75 11.77 12.76
N ASP A 17 8.46 11.85 12.44
CA ASP A 17 7.87 13.01 11.79
C ASP A 17 7.90 14.23 12.74
N ARG A 18 8.55 15.29 12.29
CA ARG A 18 8.76 16.59 12.94
C ARG A 18 8.17 17.73 12.10
N GLY A 19 7.41 17.41 11.06
CA GLY A 19 6.83 18.36 10.11
C GLY A 19 7.10 18.02 8.65
N GLU A 20 7.90 16.99 8.36
CA GLU A 20 8.29 16.59 7.01
C GLU A 20 7.07 16.26 6.14
N LEU A 21 6.04 15.64 6.70
CA LEU A 21 4.78 15.41 5.98
C LEU A 21 4.08 16.72 5.60
N GLN A 22 3.99 17.69 6.51
CA GLN A 22 3.38 18.98 6.22
C GLN A 22 4.20 19.78 5.20
N GLU A 23 5.53 19.73 5.29
CA GLU A 23 6.42 20.33 4.30
C GLU A 23 6.25 19.68 2.92
N PHE A 24 6.11 18.35 2.87
CA PHE A 24 5.85 17.62 1.64
C PHE A 24 4.51 17.99 1.01
N VAL A 25 3.44 18.07 1.82
CA VAL A 25 2.11 18.51 1.36
C VAL A 25 2.18 19.93 0.82
N ARG A 26 2.81 20.86 1.56
CA ARG A 26 2.95 22.27 1.14
C ARG A 26 3.75 22.40 -0.17
N ALA A 27 4.78 21.59 -0.35
CA ALA A 27 5.55 21.57 -1.60
C ALA A 27 4.74 21.03 -2.78
N THR A 28 3.82 20.10 -2.51
CA THR A 28 2.96 19.50 -3.55
C THR A 28 1.80 20.41 -3.94
N TRP A 29 1.22 21.13 -2.98
CA TRP A 29 0.09 22.04 -3.18
C TRP A 29 0.48 23.48 -2.87
N PRO A 30 1.23 24.14 -3.78
CA PRO A 30 1.65 25.51 -3.58
C PRO A 30 0.42 26.44 -3.54
N GLY A 31 0.34 27.28 -2.50
CA GLY A 31 -0.77 28.22 -2.30
C GLY A 31 -1.85 27.73 -1.34
N SER A 32 -1.78 26.49 -0.84
CA SER A 32 -2.61 26.03 0.28
C SER A 32 -2.30 26.82 1.56
N THR A 33 -3.35 27.07 2.33
CA THR A 33 -3.27 27.63 3.68
C THR A 33 -2.65 26.64 4.66
N ASP A 34 -2.13 27.12 5.79
CA ASP A 34 -1.59 26.24 6.83
C ASP A 34 -2.62 25.24 7.34
N LYS A 35 -3.91 25.62 7.37
CA LYS A 35 -4.99 24.73 7.79
C LYS A 35 -5.23 23.59 6.79
N GLU A 36 -5.24 23.89 5.49
CA GLU A 36 -5.38 22.87 4.45
C GLU A 36 -4.19 21.90 4.45
N VAL A 37 -2.98 22.40 4.71
CA VAL A 37 -1.77 21.55 4.84
C VAL A 37 -1.88 20.64 6.06
N GLU A 38 -2.32 21.17 7.21
CA GLU A 38 -2.53 20.39 8.44
C GLU A 38 -3.59 19.30 8.23
N ASP A 39 -4.74 19.64 7.65
CA ASP A 39 -5.84 18.70 7.42
C ASP A 39 -5.43 17.60 6.44
N ALA A 40 -4.71 17.94 5.37
CA ALA A 40 -4.20 16.97 4.42
C ALA A 40 -3.13 16.06 5.03
N ALA A 41 -2.22 16.59 5.84
CA ALA A 41 -1.25 15.77 6.56
C ALA A 41 -1.97 14.80 7.53
N ALA A 42 -3.00 15.25 8.23
CA ALA A 42 -3.80 14.38 9.10
C ALA A 42 -4.48 13.24 8.32
N VAL A 43 -5.12 13.56 7.18
CA VAL A 43 -5.73 12.54 6.30
C VAL A 43 -4.67 11.56 5.78
N ALA A 44 -3.48 12.03 5.42
CA ALA A 44 -2.40 11.14 4.99
C ALA A 44 -1.98 10.16 6.09
N VAL A 45 -1.86 10.62 7.34
CA VAL A 45 -1.58 9.74 8.48
C VAL A 45 -2.67 8.69 8.64
N GLU A 46 -3.94 9.09 8.63
CA GLU A 46 -5.07 8.15 8.77
C GLU A 46 -5.08 7.07 7.68
N VAL A 47 -4.79 7.46 6.43
CA VAL A 47 -4.73 6.51 5.31
C VAL A 47 -3.59 5.51 5.49
N VAL A 48 -2.40 5.96 5.90
CA VAL A 48 -1.24 5.08 6.17
C VAL A 48 -1.57 4.11 7.30
N GLU A 49 -2.13 4.60 8.42
CA GLU A 49 -2.50 3.80 9.59
C GLU A 49 -3.57 2.74 9.31
N THR A 50 -4.38 2.95 8.27
CA THR A 50 -5.44 2.03 7.88
C THR A 50 -4.91 0.78 7.16
N VAL A 51 -3.71 0.83 6.57
CA VAL A 51 -3.16 -0.26 5.74
C VAL A 51 -3.08 -1.61 6.48
N PRO A 52 -2.53 -1.72 7.71
CA PRO A 52 -2.48 -3.00 8.42
C PRO A 52 -3.86 -3.63 8.66
N LEU A 53 -4.90 -2.81 8.84
CA LEU A 53 -6.27 -3.28 9.02
C LEU A 53 -6.84 -3.82 7.70
N LEU A 54 -6.59 -3.15 6.57
CA LEU A 54 -7.04 -3.62 5.25
C LEU A 54 -6.35 -4.92 4.85
N LEU A 55 -5.04 -5.04 5.11
CA LEU A 55 -4.30 -6.28 4.89
C LEU A 55 -4.86 -7.44 5.73
N ALA A 56 -5.18 -7.21 7.00
CA ALA A 56 -5.81 -8.21 7.86
C ALA A 56 -7.18 -8.66 7.33
N ARG A 57 -8.03 -7.71 6.90
CA ARG A 57 -9.34 -8.00 6.32
C ARG A 57 -9.23 -8.80 5.03
N ALA A 58 -8.32 -8.43 4.14
CA ALA A 58 -8.08 -9.16 2.90
C ALA A 58 -7.60 -10.60 3.17
N ALA A 59 -6.72 -10.79 4.16
CA ALA A 59 -6.24 -12.13 4.54
C ALA A 59 -7.37 -13.00 5.10
N GLN A 60 -8.18 -12.44 6.01
CA GLN A 60 -9.34 -13.14 6.58
C GLN A 60 -10.35 -13.52 5.48
N ALA A 61 -10.70 -12.58 4.60
CA ALA A 61 -11.63 -12.85 3.52
C ALA A 61 -11.09 -13.90 2.53
N ALA A 62 -9.78 -13.94 2.30
CA ALA A 62 -9.15 -14.97 1.48
C ALA A 62 -9.24 -16.35 2.12
N GLU A 63 -9.04 -16.45 3.43
CA GLU A 63 -9.17 -17.68 4.18
C GLU A 63 -10.61 -18.21 4.14
N GLU A 64 -11.59 -17.35 4.43
CA GLU A 64 -13.02 -17.69 4.41
C GLU A 64 -13.49 -18.21 3.05
N ARG A 65 -12.85 -17.76 1.96
CA ARG A 65 -13.18 -18.15 0.58
C ARG A 65 -12.26 -19.23 0.01
N GLY A 66 -11.28 -19.73 0.77
CA GLY A 66 -10.31 -20.73 0.27
C GLY A 66 -9.35 -20.19 -0.80
N LEU A 67 -9.15 -18.88 -0.86
CA LEU A 67 -8.29 -18.19 -1.85
C LEU A 67 -6.88 -17.89 -1.30
N SER A 68 -6.54 -18.34 -0.10
CA SER A 68 -5.28 -18.01 0.57
C SER A 68 -4.03 -18.29 -0.27
N VAL A 69 -4.02 -19.37 -1.07
CA VAL A 69 -2.88 -19.73 -1.94
C VAL A 69 -2.57 -18.65 -2.97
N VAL A 70 -3.59 -17.92 -3.46
CA VAL A 70 -3.44 -16.87 -4.46
C VAL A 70 -3.29 -15.49 -3.81
N VAL A 71 -4.05 -15.23 -2.76
CA VAL A 71 -4.15 -13.91 -2.13
C VAL A 71 -2.98 -13.64 -1.19
N MET A 72 -2.59 -14.60 -0.35
CA MET A 72 -1.57 -14.37 0.68
C MET A 72 -0.22 -13.92 0.11
N PRO A 73 0.29 -14.48 -1.00
CA PRO A 73 1.54 -13.99 -1.58
C PRO A 73 1.45 -12.51 -2.03
N LEU A 74 0.29 -12.05 -2.50
CA LEU A 74 0.08 -10.63 -2.85
C LEU A 74 0.06 -9.74 -1.62
N LEU A 75 -0.61 -10.17 -0.55
CA LEU A 75 -0.64 -9.42 0.71
C LEU A 75 0.75 -9.35 1.36
N GLU A 76 1.54 -10.42 1.26
CA GLU A 76 2.93 -10.44 1.71
C GLU A 76 3.81 -9.50 0.89
N HIS A 77 3.61 -9.46 -0.43
CA HIS A 77 4.29 -8.51 -1.29
C HIS A 77 3.93 -7.05 -0.93
N ALA A 78 2.64 -6.77 -0.72
CA ALA A 78 2.17 -5.45 -0.27
C ALA A 78 2.75 -5.04 1.09
N ALA A 79 2.78 -5.95 2.07
CA ALA A 79 3.36 -5.71 3.39
C ALA A 79 4.89 -5.52 3.33
N ARG A 80 5.56 -6.17 2.37
CA ARG A 80 7.02 -6.09 2.21
C ARG A 80 7.49 -4.71 1.77
N TYR A 81 6.67 -3.93 1.07
CA TYR A 81 7.02 -2.55 0.71
C TYR A 81 7.34 -1.73 1.96
N PHE A 82 6.48 -1.76 2.98
CA PHE A 82 6.74 -1.08 4.25
C PHE A 82 8.00 -1.56 5.00
N ILE A 83 8.42 -2.82 4.81
CA ILE A 83 9.54 -3.40 5.56
C ILE A 83 10.86 -3.21 4.80
N ASN A 84 10.79 -3.25 3.47
CA ASN A 84 11.91 -3.12 2.55
C ASN A 84 11.48 -2.22 1.39
N PRO A 85 11.46 -0.90 1.62
CA PRO A 85 10.85 0.06 0.72
C PRO A 85 11.57 0.13 -0.61
N VAL A 86 10.78 0.29 -1.67
CA VAL A 86 11.30 0.68 -2.98
C VAL A 86 11.30 2.20 -2.98
N ASP A 87 12.28 2.80 -2.29
CA ASP A 87 12.39 4.25 -2.03
C ASP A 87 12.22 5.11 -3.31
N LEU A 88 10.97 5.46 -3.67
CA LEU A 88 10.69 6.50 -4.67
C LEU A 88 10.60 7.87 -3.99
N ILE A 89 10.22 7.87 -2.71
CA ILE A 89 10.32 8.98 -1.77
C ILE A 89 11.33 8.56 -0.68
N PRO A 90 12.44 9.29 -0.44
CA PRO A 90 13.47 8.84 0.51
C PRO A 90 12.93 8.69 1.94
N GLU A 91 12.77 7.46 2.44
CA GLU A 91 12.15 7.20 3.74
C GLU A 91 12.98 7.65 4.94
N MET A 92 14.30 7.43 4.89
CA MET A 92 15.20 7.69 6.02
C MET A 92 15.25 9.17 6.46
N THR A 93 14.72 10.08 5.64
CA THR A 93 14.80 11.52 5.87
C THR A 93 13.44 12.22 5.91
N LYS A 94 12.33 11.49 5.72
CA LYS A 94 11.02 12.12 5.48
C LYS A 94 9.87 11.64 6.37
N GLY A 95 10.17 10.96 7.47
CA GLY A 95 9.16 10.60 8.48
C GLY A 95 7.95 9.90 7.85
N MET A 96 6.75 10.46 8.04
CA MET A 96 5.52 9.91 7.48
C MET A 96 5.40 10.11 5.96
N ALA A 97 6.02 11.15 5.40
CA ALA A 97 5.98 11.40 3.97
C ALA A 97 6.68 10.29 3.17
N GLY A 98 7.65 9.61 3.79
CA GLY A 98 8.34 8.45 3.22
C GLY A 98 7.43 7.26 2.95
N LEU A 99 6.32 7.11 3.69
CA LEU A 99 5.42 5.95 3.56
C LEU A 99 4.30 6.16 2.52
N LEU A 100 4.23 7.31 1.85
CA LEU A 100 3.11 7.64 0.97
C LEU A 100 3.10 6.81 -0.32
N ASP A 101 4.27 6.50 -0.87
CA ASP A 101 4.42 5.66 -2.06
C ASP A 101 4.14 4.19 -1.74
N ASP A 102 4.67 3.67 -0.62
CA ASP A 102 4.36 2.34 -0.12
C ASP A 102 2.88 2.15 0.18
N THR A 103 2.26 3.13 0.82
CA THR A 103 0.82 3.14 1.11
C THR A 103 0.02 3.13 -0.19
N TYR A 104 0.38 3.98 -1.14
CA TYR A 104 -0.28 4.01 -2.45
C TYR A 104 -0.19 2.65 -3.15
N LEU A 105 1.00 2.03 -3.13
CA LEU A 105 1.24 0.75 -3.79
C LEU A 105 0.45 -0.38 -3.13
N ALA A 106 0.45 -0.46 -1.81
CA ALA A 106 -0.33 -1.45 -1.07
C ALA A 106 -1.84 -1.29 -1.33
N LEU A 107 -2.36 -0.06 -1.28
CA LEU A 107 -3.77 0.21 -1.59
C LEU A 107 -4.11 -0.15 -3.05
N ARG A 108 -3.22 0.12 -4.01
CA ARG A 108 -3.44 -0.21 -5.42
C ARG A 108 -3.42 -1.73 -5.66
N ILE A 109 -2.52 -2.47 -5.00
CA ILE A 109 -2.52 -3.94 -5.04
C ILE A 109 -3.84 -4.49 -4.47
N MET A 110 -4.29 -3.97 -3.32
CA MET A 110 -5.57 -4.38 -2.72
C MET A 110 -6.78 -4.01 -3.58
N GLU A 111 -6.80 -2.82 -4.20
CA GLU A 111 -7.85 -2.43 -5.14
C GLU A 111 -7.91 -3.37 -6.35
N ASN A 112 -6.75 -3.72 -6.92
CA ASN A 112 -6.67 -4.65 -8.03
C ASN A 112 -7.12 -6.07 -7.63
N LEU A 113 -6.76 -6.53 -6.43
CA LEU A 113 -7.21 -7.80 -5.86
C LEU A 113 -8.72 -7.82 -5.65
N ASN A 114 -9.29 -6.69 -5.21
CA ASN A 114 -10.71 -6.54 -4.93
C ASN A 114 -11.53 -6.21 -6.21
N ARG A 115 -10.87 -6.14 -7.37
CA ARG A 115 -11.51 -5.83 -8.65
C ARG A 115 -12.10 -7.11 -9.25
N GLY A 116 -13.41 -7.14 -9.41
CA GLY A 116 -14.11 -8.25 -10.03
C GLY A 116 -15.62 -8.17 -9.79
N PRO A 117 -16.39 -9.09 -10.39
CA PRO A 117 -17.83 -9.18 -10.13
C PRO A 117 -18.15 -9.61 -8.68
N ASP A 118 -17.21 -10.28 -8.02
CA ASP A 118 -17.30 -10.67 -6.60
C ASP A 118 -16.06 -10.13 -5.86
N PRO A 119 -16.13 -8.93 -5.28
CA PRO A 119 -15.06 -8.35 -4.48
C PRO A 119 -14.74 -9.22 -3.26
N LEU A 120 -13.46 -9.35 -2.93
CA LEU A 120 -12.96 -10.10 -1.78
C LEU A 120 -13.53 -9.57 -0.45
N PHE A 121 -13.66 -8.25 -0.30
CA PHE A 121 -14.32 -7.63 0.85
C PHE A 121 -14.85 -6.23 0.50
N ASP A 122 -15.76 -5.72 1.33
CA ASP A 122 -16.30 -4.37 1.17
C ASP A 122 -15.29 -3.31 1.65
N ALA A 123 -14.72 -2.57 0.71
CA ALA A 123 -13.81 -1.47 0.97
C ALA A 123 -13.79 -0.47 -0.18
N ASP A 124 -13.79 0.81 0.16
CA ASP A 124 -13.61 1.89 -0.82
C ASP A 124 -12.14 2.33 -0.87
N PHE A 125 -11.49 2.02 -2.00
CA PHE A 125 -10.12 2.45 -2.27
C PHE A 125 -10.07 3.76 -3.07
N LYS A 126 -11.19 4.23 -3.64
CA LYS A 126 -11.19 5.31 -4.64
C LYS A 126 -10.75 6.63 -4.04
N GLU A 127 -11.32 7.03 -2.92
CA GLU A 127 -10.97 8.31 -2.28
C GLU A 127 -9.54 8.29 -1.72
N PRO A 128 -9.10 7.28 -0.94
CA PRO A 128 -7.71 7.19 -0.48
C PRO A 128 -6.69 7.18 -1.63
N LEU A 129 -6.93 6.39 -2.68
CA LEU A 129 -6.03 6.35 -3.84
C LEU A 129 -6.02 7.66 -4.61
N ARG A 130 -7.17 8.32 -4.76
CA ARG A 130 -7.23 9.63 -5.42
C ARG A 130 -6.43 10.65 -4.60
N PHE A 131 -6.65 10.71 -3.29
CA PHE A 131 -5.93 11.60 -2.40
C PHE A 131 -4.41 11.38 -2.47
N LEU A 132 -3.95 10.14 -2.29
CA LEU A 132 -2.53 9.81 -2.38
C LEU A 132 -1.96 10.09 -3.78
N LYS A 133 -2.71 9.83 -4.85
CA LYS A 133 -2.29 10.16 -6.23
C LYS A 133 -1.98 11.64 -6.41
N HIS A 134 -2.79 12.52 -5.80
CA HIS A 134 -2.56 13.96 -5.83
C HIS A 134 -1.34 14.36 -5.00
N LEU A 135 -1.07 13.67 -3.89
CA LEU A 135 0.10 13.92 -3.05
C LEU A 135 1.42 13.44 -3.66
N VAL A 136 1.48 12.20 -4.14
CA VAL A 136 2.73 11.66 -4.72
C VAL A 136 3.01 12.21 -6.12
N GLY A 137 1.99 12.79 -6.76
CA GLY A 137 2.10 13.38 -8.08
C GLY A 137 2.04 12.38 -9.24
N PRO A 138 1.92 12.87 -10.48
CA PRO A 138 1.59 12.05 -11.64
C PRO A 138 2.73 11.11 -12.05
N ASP A 139 4.00 11.48 -11.83
CA ASP A 139 5.15 10.67 -12.26
C ASP A 139 5.39 9.48 -11.33
N ILE A 140 5.33 9.70 -10.01
CA ILE A 140 5.45 8.65 -9.01
C ILE A 140 4.24 7.72 -9.09
N SER A 141 3.01 8.26 -9.12
CA SER A 141 1.80 7.43 -9.22
C SER A 141 1.78 6.54 -10.46
N ARG A 142 2.28 6.99 -11.62
CA ARG A 142 2.40 6.13 -12.81
C ARG A 142 3.37 4.96 -12.61
N LYS A 143 4.51 5.20 -11.96
CA LYS A 143 5.48 4.13 -11.64
C LYS A 143 4.88 3.12 -10.67
N LEU A 144 4.18 3.59 -9.64
CA LEU A 144 3.52 2.74 -8.65
C LEU A 144 2.35 1.97 -9.24
N ASP A 145 1.54 2.59 -10.12
CA ASP A 145 0.48 1.91 -10.86
C ASP A 145 1.07 0.74 -11.68
N ALA A 146 2.19 0.95 -12.38
CA ALA A 146 2.88 -0.10 -13.12
C ALA A 146 3.47 -1.19 -12.20
N ALA A 147 4.11 -0.81 -11.09
CA ALA A 147 4.65 -1.73 -10.09
C ALA A 147 3.55 -2.62 -9.49
N SER A 148 2.36 -2.06 -9.24
CA SER A 148 1.22 -2.83 -8.73
C SER A 148 0.81 -3.93 -9.71
N ILE A 149 0.73 -3.64 -11.02
CA ILE A 149 0.37 -4.62 -12.04
C ILE A 149 1.44 -5.71 -12.15
N PHE A 150 2.72 -5.31 -12.09
CA PHE A 150 3.84 -6.26 -12.11
C PHE A 150 3.77 -7.23 -10.92
N ALA A 151 3.47 -6.74 -9.71
CA ALA A 151 3.30 -7.59 -8.53
C ALA A 151 2.20 -8.65 -8.72
N LEU A 152 1.06 -8.28 -9.31
CA LEU A 152 -0.02 -9.22 -9.64
C LEU A 152 0.42 -10.28 -10.66
N GLN A 153 1.13 -9.88 -11.71
CA GLN A 153 1.62 -10.79 -12.73
C GLN A 153 2.69 -11.76 -12.20
N ASP A 154 3.58 -11.25 -11.35
CA ASP A 154 4.64 -12.05 -10.73
C ASP A 154 4.06 -13.12 -9.80
N VAL A 155 3.14 -12.75 -8.90
CA VAL A 155 2.46 -13.73 -8.04
C VAL A 155 1.66 -14.74 -8.85
N SER A 156 0.91 -14.31 -9.88
CA SER A 156 0.18 -15.23 -10.75
C SER A 156 1.10 -16.25 -11.42
N THR A 157 2.30 -15.83 -11.82
CA THR A 157 3.31 -16.71 -12.41
C THR A 157 3.87 -17.69 -11.38
N GLN A 158 4.16 -17.22 -10.17
CA GLN A 158 4.65 -18.07 -9.07
C GLN A 158 3.63 -19.14 -8.67
N VAL A 159 2.36 -18.76 -8.50
CA VAL A 159 1.28 -19.70 -8.17
C VAL A 159 1.12 -20.76 -9.27
N SER A 160 1.14 -20.32 -10.53
CA SER A 160 1.02 -21.24 -11.67
C SER A 160 2.17 -22.25 -11.73
N ARG A 161 3.40 -21.81 -11.42
CA ARG A 161 4.57 -22.71 -11.32
C ARG A 161 4.45 -23.70 -10.18
N ALA A 162 4.04 -23.24 -9.00
CA ALA A 162 3.84 -24.10 -7.83
C ALA A 162 2.80 -25.20 -8.11
N TRP A 163 1.72 -24.88 -8.82
CA TRP A 163 0.72 -25.87 -9.22
C TRP A 163 1.28 -26.89 -10.23
N ALA A 164 2.03 -26.42 -11.23
CA ALA A 164 2.65 -27.31 -12.21
C ALA A 164 3.66 -28.29 -11.57
N GLU A 165 4.38 -27.86 -10.53
CA GLU A 165 5.30 -28.73 -9.77
C GLU A 165 4.56 -29.77 -8.90
N MET A 166 3.40 -29.42 -8.35
CA MET A 166 2.56 -30.34 -7.58
C MET A 166 1.86 -31.40 -8.45
N GLU A 167 1.62 -31.11 -9.74
CA GLU A 167 0.98 -32.02 -10.69
C GLU A 167 1.94 -33.02 -11.34
N GLN A 168 3.27 -32.89 -11.15
CA GLN A 168 4.23 -33.89 -11.63
C GLN A 168 4.36 -35.03 -10.60
N PRO A 169 3.98 -36.28 -10.95
CA PRO A 169 4.16 -37.40 -10.05
C PRO A 169 5.66 -37.73 -9.94
N THR A 170 6.14 -37.83 -8.70
CA THR A 170 7.45 -38.41 -8.34
C THR A 170 7.58 -39.85 -8.80
#